data_AF-A0A0F9XFA1-F1
#
_entry.id   AF-A0A0F9XFA1-F1
#
_cell.length_a   1.000
_cell.length_b   1.000
_cell.length_c   1.000
_cell.angle_alpha   90.00
_cell.angle_beta   90.00
_cell.angle_gamma   90.00
#
_symmetry.space_group_name_H-M   'P 1'
#
loop_
_entity.id
_entity.type
_entity.pdbx_description
1 polymer ?
#
loop_
_entity_poly.entity_id
_entity_poly.type
_entity_poly.pdbx_seq_one_letter_code
_entity_poly.pdbx_strand_id
1 'polypeptide(L)'
;MSYEIPYKVTVDVPGLIDEDGVDLTAEKAAVALEALAAKLRAEPQTLKHVFKADGPGEVEDRWVKRSRYLSNRILKATGDWVSVASHDLDPADTFSSAAAVIMGDVGDDVVWSKPEDIYGTPVLATIKDDLSIVVFQADISEWLAKAGAASVAELVKDDWGFGYGADAIYYALEAQMHPGALRLSNYLATRPQSPNRDMVGFSVDVDDPDEAKTFLKEVNPAVFDQFFAETDNAIGDP
;
A
#
# COMPACT_ATOMS: atom_id res chain seq x y z
N MET A 1 11.65 23.21 -18.01
CA MET A 1 10.64 22.63 -18.92
C MET A 1 9.67 21.88 -18.04
N SER A 2 8.43 22.35 -17.89
CA SER A 2 7.38 21.59 -17.19
C SER A 2 6.88 20.52 -18.15
N TYR A 3 7.05 19.26 -17.79
CA TYR A 3 6.42 18.16 -18.51
C TYR A 3 4.99 18.07 -18.01
N GLU A 4 4.02 18.51 -18.82
CA GLU A 4 2.62 18.12 -18.62
C GLU A 4 2.53 16.63 -18.96
N ILE A 5 2.47 15.78 -17.94
CA ILE A 5 2.19 14.35 -18.11
C ILE A 5 0.67 14.22 -18.24
N PRO A 6 0.13 13.81 -19.40
CA PRO A 6 -1.31 13.66 -19.56
C PRO A 6 -1.79 12.42 -18.80
N TYR A 7 -2.26 12.60 -17.57
CA TYR A 7 -2.94 11.55 -16.80
C TYR A 7 -4.24 11.17 -17.50
N LYS A 8 -4.37 9.92 -17.93
CA LYS A 8 -5.64 9.38 -18.42
C LYS A 8 -6.47 8.93 -17.23
N VAL A 9 -7.47 9.73 -16.89
CA VAL A 9 -8.41 9.41 -15.83
C VAL A 9 -9.67 8.80 -16.45
N THR A 10 -9.99 7.56 -16.07
CA THR A 10 -11.23 6.91 -16.48
C THR A 10 -12.36 7.33 -15.54
N VAL A 11 -13.31 8.07 -16.09
CA VAL A 11 -14.43 8.66 -15.36
C VAL A 11 -15.69 7.90 -15.74
N ASP A 12 -16.41 7.38 -14.74
CA ASP A 12 -17.77 6.89 -14.99
C ASP A 12 -18.69 8.10 -15.13
N VAL A 13 -19.34 8.23 -16.29
CA VAL A 13 -20.26 9.33 -16.59
C VAL A 13 -21.66 8.75 -16.67
N PRO A 14 -22.46 8.83 -15.59
CA PRO A 14 -23.83 8.33 -15.60
C PRO A 14 -24.66 8.96 -16.73
N GLY A 15 -25.36 8.14 -17.51
CA GLY A 15 -26.16 8.58 -18.66
C GLY A 15 -25.39 8.69 -19.99
N LEU A 16 -24.11 8.33 -20.02
CA LEU A 16 -23.32 8.28 -21.26
C LEU A 16 -23.69 7.08 -22.16
N ILE A 17 -24.12 5.98 -21.55
CA ILE A 17 -24.56 4.75 -22.21
C ILE A 17 -25.92 4.36 -21.58
N ASP A 18 -26.93 4.07 -22.40
CA ASP A 18 -28.19 3.49 -21.96
C ASP A 18 -28.07 1.97 -21.72
N GLU A 19 -29.04 1.35 -21.04
CA GLU A 19 -28.97 -0.08 -20.67
C GLU A 19 -28.77 -1.03 -21.87
N ASP A 20 -29.10 -0.57 -23.08
CA ASP A 20 -28.99 -1.33 -24.32
C ASP A 20 -27.71 -1.04 -25.14
N GLY A 21 -26.92 -0.02 -24.77
CA GLY A 21 -25.63 0.28 -25.40
C GLY A 21 -25.70 0.95 -26.79
N VAL A 22 -26.86 1.49 -27.19
CA VAL A 22 -27.13 1.83 -28.60
C VAL A 22 -27.08 3.35 -28.88
N ASP A 23 -27.21 4.23 -27.89
CA ASP A 23 -27.53 5.65 -28.14
C ASP A 23 -26.47 6.68 -27.67
N LEU A 24 -25.21 6.45 -28.05
CA LEU A 24 -24.09 7.34 -27.71
C LEU A 24 -23.91 8.43 -28.79
N THR A 25 -24.64 9.54 -28.68
CA THR A 25 -24.45 10.73 -29.53
C THR A 25 -23.56 11.78 -28.86
N ALA A 26 -22.92 12.64 -29.66
CA ALA A 26 -22.02 13.68 -29.15
C ALA A 26 -22.77 14.70 -28.26
N GLU A 27 -24.01 15.01 -28.59
CA GLU A 27 -24.86 15.95 -27.85
C GLU A 27 -25.24 15.38 -26.47
N LYS A 28 -25.55 14.07 -26.39
CA LYS A 28 -25.86 13.41 -25.11
C LYS A 28 -24.63 13.28 -24.23
N ALA A 29 -23.48 12.97 -24.82
CA ALA A 29 -22.20 12.93 -24.11
C ALA A 29 -21.84 14.30 -23.51
N ALA A 30 -22.04 15.39 -24.26
CA ALA A 30 -21.80 16.74 -23.75
C ALA A 30 -22.70 17.07 -22.55
N VAL A 31 -24.00 16.77 -22.62
CA VAL A 31 -24.95 17.01 -21.52
C VAL A 31 -24.60 16.18 -20.28
N ALA A 32 -24.21 14.92 -20.44
CA ALA A 32 -23.83 14.05 -19.34
C ALA A 32 -22.54 14.54 -18.64
N LEU A 33 -21.56 15.02 -19.41
CA LEU A 33 -20.33 15.62 -18.88
C LEU A 33 -20.58 16.95 -18.15
N GLU A 34 -21.47 17.80 -18.67
CA GLU A 34 -21.86 19.05 -18.00
C GLU A 34 -22.57 18.79 -16.66
N ALA A 35 -23.48 17.81 -16.63
CA ALA A 35 -24.18 17.41 -15.40
C ALA A 35 -23.20 16.85 -14.36
N LEU A 36 -22.24 16.02 -14.79
CA LEU A 36 -21.18 15.52 -13.91
C LEU A 36 -20.32 16.67 -13.38
N ALA A 37 -19.89 17.60 -14.24
CA ALA A 37 -19.09 18.75 -13.83
C ALA A 37 -19.85 19.66 -12.83
N ALA A 38 -21.16 19.84 -13.00
CA ALA A 38 -21.99 20.57 -12.05
C ALA A 38 -22.06 19.86 -10.68
N LYS A 39 -22.23 18.53 -10.68
CA LYS A 39 -22.25 17.70 -9.46
C LYS A 39 -20.91 17.75 -8.71
N LEU A 40 -19.80 17.62 -9.43
CA LEU A 40 -18.44 17.69 -8.85
C LEU A 40 -18.15 19.05 -8.21
N ARG A 41 -18.65 20.15 -8.79
CA ARG A 41 -18.51 21.49 -8.19
C ARG A 41 -19.35 21.66 -6.93
N ALA A 42 -20.54 21.07 -6.88
CA ALA A 42 -21.42 21.14 -5.72
C ALA A 42 -20.94 20.25 -4.56
N GLU A 43 -20.35 19.09 -4.89
CA GLU A 43 -19.95 18.07 -3.91
C GLU A 43 -18.59 17.44 -4.27
N PRO A 44 -17.45 18.13 -3.98
CA PRO A 44 -16.11 17.66 -4.38
C PRO A 44 -15.75 16.26 -3.86
N GLN A 45 -16.31 15.85 -2.72
CA GLN A 45 -16.16 14.51 -2.15
C GLN A 45 -16.67 13.38 -3.07
N THR A 46 -17.54 13.68 -4.04
CA THR A 46 -18.05 12.70 -5.00
C THR A 46 -17.00 12.21 -6.00
N LEU A 47 -15.86 12.90 -6.11
CA LEU A 47 -14.72 12.49 -6.96
C LEU A 47 -14.28 11.04 -6.68
N LYS A 48 -14.29 10.61 -5.41
CA LYS A 48 -13.90 9.24 -5.02
C LYS A 48 -14.81 8.15 -5.60
N HIS A 49 -16.07 8.47 -5.90
CA HIS A 49 -17.04 7.52 -6.47
C HIS A 49 -17.13 7.59 -8.00
N VAL A 50 -16.65 8.69 -8.58
CA VAL A 50 -16.68 8.97 -10.02
C VAL A 50 -15.48 8.35 -10.73
N PHE A 51 -14.34 8.26 -10.03
CA PHE A 51 -13.21 7.46 -10.49
C PHE A 51 -13.43 6.01 -10.08
N LYS A 52 -13.55 5.11 -11.07
CA LYS A 52 -13.46 3.68 -10.78
C LYS A 52 -12.04 3.40 -10.29
N ALA A 53 -11.91 2.75 -9.14
CA ALA A 53 -10.64 2.22 -8.65
C ALA A 53 -10.09 1.06 -9.53
N ASP A 54 -10.82 0.66 -10.57
CA ASP A 54 -10.56 -0.55 -11.37
C ASP A 54 -10.22 -0.25 -12.84
N GLY A 55 -9.32 0.70 -13.08
CA GLY A 55 -8.56 0.78 -14.33
C GLY A 55 -7.11 0.35 -14.07
N PRO A 56 -6.34 -0.06 -15.09
CA PRO A 56 -4.88 -0.08 -14.99
C PRO A 56 -4.39 1.37 -14.94
N GLY A 57 -4.72 2.08 -13.85
CA GLY A 57 -3.99 3.28 -13.49
C GLY A 57 -2.56 2.84 -13.26
N GLU A 58 -1.63 3.47 -13.96
CA GLU A 58 -0.20 3.28 -13.67
C GLU A 58 -0.04 3.44 -12.16
N VAL A 59 0.44 2.39 -11.49
CA VAL A 59 0.70 2.40 -10.05
C VAL A 59 1.59 3.61 -9.78
N GLU A 60 1.15 4.54 -8.93
CA GLU A 60 1.87 5.77 -8.60
C GLU A 60 3.35 5.44 -8.31
N ASP A 61 4.26 5.88 -9.17
CA ASP A 61 5.68 5.49 -9.13
C ASP A 61 6.53 6.55 -8.41
N ARG A 62 5.99 7.11 -7.32
CA ARG A 62 6.73 8.00 -6.43
C ARG A 62 6.88 7.35 -5.07
N TRP A 63 8.12 7.39 -4.58
CA TRP A 63 8.52 6.87 -3.28
C TRP A 63 9.26 7.95 -2.51
N VAL A 64 9.00 8.00 -1.22
CA VAL A 64 9.73 8.85 -0.29
C VAL A 64 10.37 8.02 0.81
N LYS A 65 11.44 8.54 1.37
CA LYS A 65 12.07 8.01 2.57
C LYS A 65 11.36 8.57 3.80
N ARG A 66 10.48 7.79 4.41
CA ARG A 66 9.70 8.18 5.59
C ARG A 66 10.39 7.72 6.88
N SER A 67 10.23 8.48 7.95
CA SER A 67 10.66 8.08 9.29
C SER A 67 9.85 6.89 9.77
N ARG A 68 10.52 5.90 10.35
CA ARG A 68 9.83 4.78 11.01
C ARG A 68 9.17 5.15 12.35
N TYR A 69 9.52 6.29 12.93
CA TYR A 69 9.12 6.64 14.30
C TYR A 69 8.14 7.82 14.37
N LEU A 70 8.20 8.71 13.39
CA LEU A 70 7.49 9.97 13.42
C LEU A 70 6.57 10.08 12.21
N SER A 71 5.30 10.37 12.50
CA SER A 71 4.32 10.69 11.47
C SER A 71 4.80 11.87 10.62
N ASN A 72 4.40 11.85 9.34
CA ASN A 72 4.56 12.92 8.36
C ASN A 72 5.98 13.50 8.23
N ARG A 73 6.98 12.70 8.62
CA ARG A 73 8.39 13.09 8.63
C ARG A 73 9.14 12.31 7.56
N ILE A 74 9.77 13.02 6.63
CA ILE A 74 10.53 12.43 5.52
C ILE A 74 11.98 12.90 5.53
N LEU A 75 12.86 12.07 4.97
CA LEU A 75 14.24 12.39 4.70
C LEU A 75 14.34 12.97 3.29
N LYS A 76 14.66 14.25 3.19
CA LYS A 76 14.85 14.95 1.92
C LYS A 76 16.02 14.41 1.12
N ALA A 77 16.06 14.73 -0.17
CA ALA A 77 17.22 14.45 -1.02
C ALA A 77 18.50 15.15 -0.53
N THR A 78 18.37 16.26 0.22
CA THR A 78 19.48 16.96 0.87
C THR A 78 20.05 16.22 2.09
N GLY A 79 19.34 15.20 2.59
CA GLY A 79 19.68 14.49 3.83
C GLY A 79 19.04 15.09 5.09
N ASP A 80 18.22 16.14 4.96
CA ASP A 80 17.53 16.75 6.10
C ASP A 80 16.19 16.07 6.39
N TRP A 81 15.90 15.87 7.67
CA TRP A 81 14.58 15.43 8.11
C TRP A 81 13.60 16.60 8.22
N VAL A 82 12.47 16.51 7.52
CA VAL A 82 11.41 17.54 7.59
C VAL A 82 10.06 16.92 7.87
N SER A 83 9.20 17.67 8.57
CA SER A 83 7.77 17.40 8.63
C SER A 83 7.08 18.10 7.46
N VAL A 84 6.28 17.36 6.71
CA VAL A 84 5.63 17.85 5.48
C VAL A 84 4.21 17.27 5.39
N ALA A 85 3.30 17.99 4.73
CA ALA A 85 2.03 17.42 4.33
C ALA A 85 2.19 16.64 3.02
N SER A 86 1.42 15.58 2.82
CA SER A 86 1.52 14.74 1.62
C SER A 86 1.39 15.54 0.31
N HIS A 87 0.52 16.55 0.28
CA HIS A 87 0.31 17.43 -0.88
C HIS A 87 1.40 18.50 -1.07
N ASP A 88 2.26 18.71 -0.07
CA ASP A 88 3.38 19.67 -0.11
C ASP A 88 4.73 18.99 -0.38
N LEU A 89 4.72 17.69 -0.72
CA LEU A 89 5.92 16.95 -1.04
C LEU A 89 6.57 17.49 -2.32
N ASP A 90 7.82 17.94 -2.19
CA ASP A 90 8.63 18.37 -3.32
C ASP A 90 8.95 17.15 -4.21
N PRO A 91 8.63 17.18 -5.52
CA PRO A 91 9.01 16.11 -6.43
C PRO A 91 10.51 15.76 -6.40
N ALA A 92 11.38 16.72 -6.07
CA ALA A 92 12.82 16.49 -5.93
C ALA A 92 13.18 15.59 -4.73
N ASP A 93 12.29 15.47 -3.74
CA ASP A 93 12.44 14.58 -2.58
C ASP A 93 11.85 13.18 -2.83
N THR A 94 11.37 12.89 -4.06
CA THR A 94 10.77 11.62 -4.45
C THR A 94 11.67 10.80 -5.39
N PHE A 95 11.45 9.48 -5.39
CA PHE A 95 12.20 8.51 -6.19
C PHE A 95 11.24 7.62 -6.98
N SER A 96 11.61 7.23 -8.20
CA SER A 96 10.94 6.13 -8.89
C SER A 96 11.29 4.78 -8.26
N SER A 97 10.45 3.76 -8.45
CA SER A 97 10.72 2.40 -7.98
C SER A 97 12.05 1.90 -8.52
N ALA A 98 12.35 2.16 -9.80
CA ALA A 98 13.61 1.77 -10.42
C ALA A 98 14.84 2.44 -9.76
N ALA A 99 14.75 3.72 -9.42
CA ALA A 99 15.83 4.42 -8.71
C ALA A 99 15.97 3.91 -7.27
N ALA A 100 14.85 3.75 -6.56
CA ALA A 100 14.82 3.29 -5.18
C ALA A 100 15.36 1.86 -5.02
N VAL A 101 15.06 0.95 -5.95
CA VAL A 101 15.61 -0.42 -5.98
C VAL A 101 17.15 -0.41 -6.03
N ILE A 102 17.74 0.48 -6.83
CA ILE A 102 19.20 0.59 -6.98
C ILE A 102 19.85 1.13 -5.70
N MET A 103 19.17 2.03 -4.99
CA MET A 103 19.66 2.58 -3.73
C MET A 103 19.78 1.51 -2.64
N GLY A 104 18.97 0.46 -2.71
CA GLY A 104 19.04 -0.67 -1.80
C GLY A 104 18.49 -0.32 -0.41
N ASP A 105 19.22 -0.73 0.62
CA ASP A 105 18.82 -0.48 2.01
C ASP A 105 18.98 1.00 2.36
N VAL A 106 17.97 1.55 3.03
CA VAL A 106 17.85 3.00 3.32
C VAL A 106 18.19 3.36 4.76
N GLY A 107 18.58 2.36 5.58
CA GLY A 107 19.00 2.54 6.96
C GLY A 107 17.88 2.27 7.96
N ASP A 108 18.27 1.98 9.19
CA ASP A 108 17.37 1.46 10.23
C ASP A 108 16.28 2.44 10.66
N ASP A 109 16.40 3.74 10.40
CA ASP A 109 15.43 4.78 10.79
C ASP A 109 14.46 5.19 9.67
N VAL A 110 14.59 4.56 8.50
CA VAL A 110 13.89 4.92 7.27
C VAL A 110 13.12 3.73 6.70
N VAL A 111 11.90 4.00 6.23
CA VAL A 111 11.13 3.07 5.40
C VAL A 111 10.72 3.75 4.09
N TRP A 112 10.61 2.95 3.03
CA TRP A 112 10.01 3.42 1.78
C TRP A 112 8.49 3.54 1.96
N SER A 113 7.92 4.65 1.51
CA SER A 113 6.49 4.89 1.60
C SER A 113 6.01 5.68 0.39
N LYS A 114 4.73 5.53 0.04
CA LYS A 114 4.09 6.41 -0.95
C LYS A 114 3.86 7.80 -0.33
N PRO A 115 3.87 8.87 -1.15
CA PRO A 115 3.57 10.23 -0.69
C PRO A 115 2.32 10.36 0.17
N GLU A 116 1.25 9.63 -0.16
CA GLU A 116 -0.04 9.61 0.52
C GLU A 116 -0.03 8.89 1.88
N ASP A 117 0.91 7.96 2.07
CA ASP A 117 0.97 7.07 3.24
C ASP A 117 2.01 7.49 4.27
N ILE A 118 2.45 8.76 4.24
CA ILE A 118 3.45 9.28 5.18
C ILE A 118 2.91 9.51 6.60
N TYR A 119 1.62 9.30 6.83
CA TYR A 119 0.93 9.59 8.09
C TYR A 119 0.83 8.36 9.00
N GLY A 120 0.53 8.60 10.28
CA GLY A 120 0.52 7.56 11.32
C GLY A 120 1.90 7.07 11.75
N THR A 121 1.90 6.09 12.65
CA THR A 121 3.05 5.24 12.95
C THR A 121 2.98 4.02 12.03
N PRO A 122 4.07 3.66 11.32
CA PRO A 122 4.06 2.52 10.41
C PRO A 122 4.00 1.21 11.21
N VAL A 123 3.26 0.22 10.71
CA VAL A 123 3.32 -1.15 11.24
C VAL A 123 4.35 -1.90 10.41
N LEU A 124 5.42 -2.39 11.04
CA LEU A 124 6.57 -2.92 10.32
C LEU A 124 6.53 -4.44 10.15
N ALA A 125 7.00 -4.90 9.01
CA ALA A 125 7.37 -6.29 8.79
C ALA A 125 8.77 -6.38 8.19
N THR A 126 9.55 -7.37 8.65
CA THR A 126 10.83 -7.76 8.07
C THR A 126 10.61 -8.79 6.98
N ILE A 127 11.10 -8.51 5.77
CA ILE A 127 11.08 -9.42 4.64
C ILE A 127 12.52 -9.74 4.23
N LYS A 128 12.81 -11.04 4.05
CA LYS A 128 14.14 -11.51 3.66
C LYS A 128 14.09 -12.75 2.77
N ASP A 129 15.12 -12.96 1.97
CA ASP A 129 15.36 -14.27 1.35
C ASP A 129 15.95 -15.27 2.36
N ASP A 130 15.87 -16.57 2.05
CA ASP A 130 16.34 -17.63 2.96
C ASP A 130 17.85 -17.56 3.27
N LEU A 131 18.64 -16.88 2.43
CA LEU A 131 20.08 -16.67 2.64
C LEU A 131 20.39 -15.32 3.30
N SER A 132 19.38 -14.48 3.56
CA SER A 132 19.54 -13.13 4.13
C SER A 132 20.49 -12.23 3.32
N ILE A 133 20.52 -12.41 1.99
CA ILE A 133 21.25 -11.53 1.05
C ILE A 133 20.46 -10.24 0.81
N VAL A 134 19.14 -10.35 0.71
CA VAL A 134 18.20 -9.24 0.66
C VAL A 134 17.38 -9.29 1.93
N VAL A 135 17.48 -8.22 2.72
CA VAL A 135 16.67 -7.99 3.92
C VAL A 135 16.16 -6.55 3.84
N PHE A 136 14.88 -6.33 4.11
CA PHE A 136 14.31 -5.00 4.21
C PHE A 136 13.13 -4.99 5.17
N GLN A 137 12.88 -3.84 5.79
CA GLN A 137 11.65 -3.57 6.50
C GLN A 137 10.68 -2.83 5.58
N ALA A 138 9.38 -3.12 5.72
CA ALA A 138 8.32 -2.44 5.01
C ALA A 138 7.20 -2.04 5.97
N ASP A 139 6.56 -0.90 5.70
CA ASP A 139 5.30 -0.54 6.34
C ASP A 139 4.18 -1.36 5.70
N ILE A 140 3.47 -2.14 6.53
CA ILE A 140 2.37 -3.02 6.13
C ILE A 140 1.00 -2.50 6.57
N SER A 141 0.93 -1.29 7.13
CA SER A 141 -0.32 -0.66 7.58
C SER A 141 -1.40 -0.64 6.49
N GLU A 142 -1.03 -0.34 5.24
CA GLU A 142 -1.98 -0.34 4.13
C GLU A 142 -2.54 -1.73 3.85
N TRP A 143 -1.70 -2.76 3.89
CA TRP A 143 -2.12 -4.14 3.71
C TRP A 143 -3.08 -4.56 4.84
N LEU A 144 -2.73 -4.26 6.09
CA LEU A 144 -3.57 -4.57 7.26
C LEU A 144 -4.93 -3.86 7.19
N ALA A 145 -4.97 -2.60 6.73
CA ALA A 145 -6.22 -1.86 6.58
C ALA A 145 -7.16 -2.48 5.53
N LYS A 146 -6.60 -3.16 4.52
CA LYS A 146 -7.35 -3.84 3.44
C LYS A 146 -7.59 -5.32 3.72
N ALA A 147 -6.87 -5.91 4.68
CA ALA A 147 -6.95 -7.32 4.99
C ALA A 147 -8.35 -7.69 5.52
N GLY A 148 -8.95 -8.71 4.91
CA GLY A 148 -10.18 -9.31 5.42
C GLY A 148 -9.90 -10.27 6.57
N ALA A 149 -10.96 -10.69 7.27
CA ALA A 149 -10.86 -11.61 8.40
C ALA A 149 -10.10 -12.91 8.08
N ALA A 150 -10.29 -13.49 6.89
CA ALA A 150 -9.59 -14.70 6.49
C ALA A 150 -8.06 -14.51 6.37
N SER A 151 -7.60 -13.39 5.82
CA SER A 151 -6.17 -13.08 5.69
C SER A 151 -5.53 -12.87 7.06
N VAL A 152 -6.22 -12.15 7.95
CA VAL A 152 -5.76 -11.94 9.32
C VAL A 152 -5.73 -13.26 10.10
N ALA A 153 -6.71 -14.15 9.90
CA ALA A 153 -6.75 -15.47 10.54
C ALA A 153 -5.54 -16.33 10.18
N GLU A 154 -5.15 -16.38 8.89
CA GLU A 154 -3.96 -17.12 8.47
C GLU A 154 -2.68 -16.49 9.03
N LEU A 155 -2.59 -15.15 9.05
CA LEU A 155 -1.45 -14.45 9.65
C LEU A 155 -1.32 -14.77 11.15
N VAL A 156 -2.42 -14.77 11.90
CA VAL A 156 -2.43 -15.11 13.34
C VAL A 156 -2.08 -16.58 13.57
N LYS A 157 -2.57 -17.48 12.73
CA LYS A 157 -2.34 -18.93 12.84
C LYS A 157 -0.86 -19.28 12.69
N ASP A 158 -0.15 -18.54 11.85
CA ASP A 158 1.29 -18.70 11.64
C ASP A 158 2.12 -17.82 12.61
N ASP A 159 1.54 -17.31 13.70
CA ASP A 159 2.23 -16.46 14.68
C ASP A 159 2.79 -15.16 14.09
N TRP A 160 2.02 -14.56 13.17
CA TRP A 160 2.34 -13.30 12.49
C TRP A 160 3.59 -13.32 11.60
N GLY A 161 4.11 -14.49 11.28
CA GLY A 161 5.25 -14.63 10.39
C GLY A 161 5.30 -16.00 9.74
N PHE A 162 6.07 -16.13 8.68
CA PHE A 162 6.24 -17.37 7.91
C PHE A 162 4.91 -17.91 7.31
N GLY A 163 5.02 -18.76 6.29
CA GLY A 163 3.85 -19.40 5.70
C GLY A 163 3.00 -18.52 4.76
N TYR A 164 1.94 -19.12 4.24
CA TYR A 164 1.13 -18.56 3.15
C TYR A 164 0.40 -17.27 3.54
N GLY A 165 0.06 -17.09 4.83
CA GLY A 165 -0.60 -15.89 5.34
C GLY A 165 0.32 -14.67 5.26
N ALA A 166 1.58 -14.84 5.67
CA ALA A 166 2.59 -13.77 5.63
C ALA A 166 3.08 -13.48 4.20
N ASP A 167 3.12 -14.49 3.31
CA ASP A 167 3.50 -14.29 1.90
C ASP A 167 2.59 -13.31 1.15
N ALA A 168 1.31 -13.22 1.53
CA ALA A 168 0.37 -12.29 0.93
C ALA A 168 0.77 -10.81 1.12
N ILE A 169 1.52 -10.50 2.17
CA ILE A 169 2.09 -9.16 2.41
C ILE A 169 3.14 -8.86 1.33
N TYR A 170 4.06 -9.79 1.08
CA TYR A 170 5.10 -9.62 0.05
C TYR A 170 4.50 -9.39 -1.33
N TYR A 171 3.51 -10.20 -1.73
CA TYR A 171 2.89 -10.04 -3.05
C TYR A 171 2.10 -8.73 -3.19
N ALA A 172 1.51 -8.23 -2.11
CA ALA A 172 0.87 -6.92 -2.12
C ALA A 172 1.90 -5.78 -2.29
N LEU A 173 3.02 -5.85 -1.58
CA LEU A 173 4.13 -4.91 -1.72
C LEU A 173 4.72 -4.96 -3.14
N GLU A 174 4.88 -6.15 -3.72
CA GLU A 174 5.34 -6.34 -5.09
C GLU A 174 4.38 -5.70 -6.11
N ALA A 175 3.07 -5.91 -5.94
CA ALA A 175 2.04 -5.32 -6.81
C ALA A 175 2.03 -3.78 -6.75
N GLN A 176 2.45 -3.19 -5.62
CA GLN A 176 2.61 -1.74 -5.46
C GLN A 176 3.96 -1.21 -5.96
N MET A 177 4.81 -2.09 -6.49
CA MET A 177 6.18 -1.78 -6.90
C MET A 177 7.07 -1.34 -5.73
N HIS A 178 6.85 -1.87 -4.53
CA HIS A 178 7.66 -1.54 -3.34
C HIS A 178 9.16 -1.79 -3.62
N PRO A 179 10.06 -0.82 -3.36
CA PRO A 179 11.46 -0.94 -3.76
C PRO A 179 12.17 -2.16 -3.16
N GLY A 180 11.88 -2.44 -1.88
CA GLY A 180 12.41 -3.64 -1.21
C GLY A 180 11.88 -4.94 -1.82
N ALA A 181 10.59 -4.98 -2.15
CA ALA A 181 9.96 -6.16 -2.73
C ALA A 181 10.50 -6.43 -4.14
N LEU A 182 10.56 -5.40 -5.00
CA LEU A 182 11.15 -5.51 -6.33
C LEU A 182 12.62 -5.94 -6.30
N ARG A 183 13.41 -5.46 -5.33
CA ARG A 183 14.79 -5.90 -5.15
C ARG A 183 14.86 -7.40 -4.84
N LEU A 184 13.99 -7.89 -3.95
CA LEU A 184 13.88 -9.31 -3.64
C LEU A 184 13.40 -10.11 -4.86
N SER A 185 12.35 -9.68 -5.56
CA SER A 185 11.86 -10.31 -6.80
C SER A 185 12.97 -10.46 -7.84
N ASN A 186 13.74 -9.39 -8.06
CA ASN A 186 14.86 -9.39 -9.01
C ASN A 186 15.95 -10.37 -8.61
N TYR A 187 16.26 -10.47 -7.31
CA TYR A 187 17.23 -11.44 -6.80
C TYR A 187 16.72 -12.88 -6.99
N LEU A 188 15.49 -13.18 -6.57
CA LEU A 188 14.89 -14.51 -6.71
C LEU A 188 14.74 -14.94 -8.19
N ALA A 189 14.50 -14.01 -9.10
CA ALA A 189 14.44 -14.26 -10.54
C ALA A 189 15.77 -14.78 -11.13
N THR A 190 16.91 -14.51 -10.48
CA THR A 190 18.21 -15.10 -10.87
C THR A 190 18.32 -16.59 -10.52
N ARG A 191 17.31 -17.15 -9.85
CA ARG A 191 17.24 -18.53 -9.34
C ARG A 191 18.43 -18.87 -8.43
N PRO A 192 18.65 -18.10 -7.36
CA PRO A 192 19.71 -18.38 -6.41
C PRO A 192 19.49 -19.74 -5.74
N GLN A 193 20.59 -20.41 -5.44
CA GLN A 193 20.58 -21.71 -4.78
C GLN A 193 21.26 -21.60 -3.41
N SER A 194 20.67 -22.29 -2.44
CA SER A 194 21.29 -22.48 -1.13
C SER A 194 22.56 -23.34 -1.24
N PRO A 195 23.41 -23.38 -0.20
CA PRO A 195 24.56 -24.30 -0.15
C PRO A 195 24.18 -25.78 -0.36
N ASN A 196 22.93 -26.14 -0.04
CA ASN A 196 22.39 -27.50 -0.20
C ASN A 196 21.77 -27.74 -1.59
N ARG A 197 21.85 -26.75 -2.51
CA ARG A 197 21.27 -26.75 -3.87
C ARG A 197 19.75 -26.66 -3.91
N ASP A 198 19.11 -26.27 -2.82
CA ASP A 198 17.69 -25.94 -2.81
C ASP A 198 17.48 -24.55 -3.43
N MET A 199 16.33 -24.33 -4.07
CA MET A 199 15.96 -22.99 -4.51
C MET A 199 15.71 -22.11 -3.29
N VAL A 200 16.28 -20.92 -3.31
CA VAL A 200 16.07 -19.91 -2.27
C VAL A 200 14.66 -19.34 -2.40
N GLY A 201 13.90 -19.41 -1.32
CA GLY A 201 12.63 -18.72 -1.14
C GLY A 201 12.79 -17.41 -0.37
N PHE A 202 11.68 -16.96 0.21
CA PHE A 202 11.65 -15.80 1.08
C PHE A 202 10.76 -16.06 2.29
N SER A 203 10.91 -15.22 3.30
CA SER A 203 10.10 -15.21 4.50
C SER A 203 9.70 -13.79 4.85
N VAL A 204 8.48 -13.65 5.39
CA VAL A 204 7.93 -12.41 5.93
C VAL A 204 7.66 -12.63 7.42
N ASP A 205 7.98 -11.65 8.25
CA ASP A 205 7.76 -11.65 9.69
C ASP A 205 7.26 -10.27 10.14
N VAL A 206 6.12 -10.18 10.82
CA VAL A 206 5.61 -8.91 11.35
C VAL A 206 6.34 -8.60 12.65
N ASP A 207 7.01 -7.44 12.71
CA ASP A 207 8.02 -7.16 13.73
C ASP A 207 7.42 -7.00 15.14
N ASP A 208 6.22 -6.41 15.24
CA ASP A 208 5.48 -6.24 16.49
C ASP A 208 3.98 -6.60 16.29
N PRO A 209 3.58 -7.82 16.66
CA PRO A 209 2.19 -8.26 16.57
C PRO A 209 1.21 -7.43 17.41
N ASP A 210 1.64 -6.81 18.52
CA ASP A 210 0.77 -6.02 19.37
C ASP A 210 0.53 -4.61 18.79
N GLU A 211 1.53 -4.04 18.11
CA GLU A 211 1.36 -2.84 17.30
C GLU A 211 0.40 -3.10 16.13
N ALA A 212 0.54 -4.23 15.44
CA ALA A 212 -0.35 -4.61 14.35
C ALA A 212 -1.81 -4.84 14.82
N LYS A 213 -2.00 -5.47 15.98
CA LYS A 213 -3.33 -5.59 16.63
C LYS A 213 -3.92 -4.23 16.99
N THR A 214 -3.11 -3.34 17.57
CA THR A 214 -3.54 -1.98 17.94
C THR A 214 -4.01 -1.22 16.70
N PHE A 215 -3.23 -1.27 15.63
CA PHE A 215 -3.58 -0.67 14.35
C PHE A 215 -4.89 -1.25 13.78
N LEU A 216 -5.02 -2.58 13.74
CA LEU A 216 -6.24 -3.26 13.27
C LEU A 216 -7.48 -2.85 14.07
N LYS A 217 -7.35 -2.70 15.39
CA LYS A 217 -8.44 -2.23 16.26
C LYS A 217 -8.94 -0.84 15.86
N GLU A 218 -8.02 0.03 15.44
CA GLU A 218 -8.35 1.40 15.03
C GLU A 218 -8.97 1.46 13.64
N VAL A 219 -8.40 0.76 12.65
CA VAL A 219 -8.79 0.91 11.24
C VAL A 219 -9.87 -0.08 10.79
N ASN A 220 -9.95 -1.24 11.43
CA ASN A 220 -10.90 -2.30 11.10
C ASN A 220 -11.37 -3.05 12.36
N PRO A 221 -12.11 -2.37 13.26
CA PRO A 221 -12.54 -2.96 14.54
C PRO A 221 -13.38 -4.23 14.34
N ALA A 222 -14.15 -4.33 13.25
CA ALA A 222 -14.96 -5.51 12.96
C ALA A 222 -14.11 -6.76 12.68
N VAL A 223 -12.97 -6.63 12.02
CA VAL A 223 -12.02 -7.74 11.84
C VAL A 223 -11.28 -8.00 13.15
N PHE A 224 -10.86 -6.97 13.86
CA PHE A 224 -10.21 -7.11 15.17
C PHE A 224 -11.08 -7.91 16.16
N ASP A 225 -12.36 -7.56 16.29
CA ASP A 225 -13.27 -8.17 17.25
C ASP A 225 -13.53 -9.66 16.97
N GLN A 226 -13.41 -10.11 15.72
CA GLN A 226 -13.61 -11.53 15.38
C GLN A 226 -12.53 -12.46 15.94
N PHE A 227 -11.32 -11.94 16.16
CA PHE A 227 -10.16 -12.75 16.58
C PHE A 227 -9.63 -12.38 17.96
N PHE A 228 -9.81 -11.13 18.38
CA PHE A 228 -9.11 -10.58 19.54
C PHE A 228 -10.03 -9.92 20.57
N ALA A 229 -11.33 -9.74 20.29
CA ALA A 229 -12.24 -9.36 21.37
C ALA A 229 -12.37 -10.55 22.32
N GLU A 230 -11.87 -10.37 23.55
CA GLU A 230 -12.17 -11.27 24.64
C GLU A 230 -13.69 -11.40 24.74
N THR A 231 -14.18 -12.64 24.79
CA THR A 231 -15.58 -12.90 25.12
C THR A 231 -15.76 -12.54 26.60
N ASP A 232 -16.07 -11.28 26.86
CA ASP A 232 -16.36 -10.73 28.18
C ASP A 232 -17.70 -11.24 28.76
N ASN A 233 -18.13 -12.46 28.39
CA ASN A 233 -19.38 -13.07 28.79
C ASN A 233 -19.25 -14.60 28.84
N ALA A 234 -18.39 -15.14 29.72
CA ALA A 234 -18.40 -16.58 29.98
C ALA A 234 -17.88 -17.05 31.35
N ILE A 235 -18.05 -16.28 32.43
CA ILE A 235 -18.09 -16.80 33.81
C ILE A 235 -19.03 -15.86 34.58
N GLY A 236 -20.29 -16.18 34.90
CA GLY A 236 -20.75 -17.38 35.58
C GLY A 236 -20.99 -17.03 37.05
N ASP A 237 -22.05 -16.26 37.33
CA ASP A 237 -22.57 -16.05 38.69
C ASP A 237 -23.94 -16.74 38.77
N PRO A 238 -23.96 -17.95 39.35
CA PRO A 238 -25.06 -18.35 40.23
C PRO A 238 -24.58 -18.79 41.62
#